data_AF-W7JBY6-F1
#
_entry.id   AF-W7JBY6-F1
#
_cell.length_a   1.000
_cell.length_b   1.000
_cell.length_c   1.000
_cell.angle_alpha   90.00
_cell.angle_beta   90.00
_cell.angle_gamma   90.00
#
_symmetry.space_group_name_H-M   'P 1'
#
loop_
_entity.id
_entity.type
_entity.pdbx_description
1 polymer ?
#
loop_
_entity_poly.entity_id
_entity_poly.type
_entity_poly.pdbx_seq_one_letter_code
_entity_poly.pdbx_strand_id
1 'polypeptide(L)'
;MEPLVEYLHLRAELASDLLARMRTEDEAKMDLSRLFGVEALTYGTKMTGHHQSAKVLVATVEAMTNQVCGQYGRTVNVNPQQRATVIADDHLWVSPRRLDGAFPGLANPKALWEIKEYWGKTSGGSKMSDAIYECQLVGIELRAFEDKYGVHVEHHVILDGRDQWTARQSDLRRAVDLLYCGLIDELVVGRDVLTDWPRIMESLCAQHVPRSAHHPHAGRRQ
;
A
#
# COMPACT_ATOMS: atom_id res chain seq x y z
N MET A 1 20.51 25.48 -2.94
CA MET A 1 20.67 24.70 -4.19
C MET A 1 21.37 23.38 -3.90
N GLU A 2 22.44 23.39 -3.10
CA GLU A 2 23.14 22.18 -2.62
C GLU A 2 22.22 21.10 -2.01
N PRO A 3 21.24 21.42 -1.13
CA PRO A 3 20.38 20.38 -0.55
C PRO A 3 19.50 19.64 -1.56
N LEU A 4 19.08 20.31 -2.64
CA LEU A 4 18.26 19.69 -3.68
C LEU A 4 19.10 18.82 -4.61
N VAL A 5 20.36 19.19 -4.87
CA VAL A 5 21.28 18.35 -5.64
C VAL A 5 21.65 17.10 -4.84
N GLU A 6 21.95 17.24 -3.55
CA GLU A 6 22.18 16.11 -2.64
C GLU A 6 21.00 15.13 -2.63
N TYR A 7 19.77 15.66 -2.59
CA TYR A 7 18.57 14.82 -2.71
C TYR A 7 18.52 14.02 -4.02
N LEU A 8 18.93 14.60 -5.16
CA LEU A 8 18.95 13.89 -6.43
C LEU A 8 19.94 12.72 -6.45
N HIS A 9 21.02 12.80 -5.67
CA HIS A 9 21.96 11.69 -5.46
C HIS A 9 21.38 10.65 -4.50
N LEU A 10 20.91 11.10 -3.34
CA LEU A 10 20.28 10.24 -2.33
C LEU A 10 19.14 9.40 -2.93
N ARG A 11 18.23 10.02 -3.69
CA ARG A 11 17.11 9.28 -4.30
C ARG A 11 17.57 8.22 -5.29
N ALA A 12 18.70 8.42 -5.96
CA ALA A 12 19.24 7.46 -6.91
C ALA A 12 19.85 6.26 -6.17
N GLU A 13 20.59 6.51 -5.09
CA GLU A 13 21.15 5.48 -4.20
C GLU A 13 20.03 4.66 -3.55
N LEU A 14 19.03 5.33 -2.96
CA LEU A 14 17.88 4.66 -2.36
C LEU A 14 17.14 3.80 -3.37
N ALA A 15 16.92 4.29 -4.60
CA ALA A 15 16.27 3.47 -5.63
C ALA A 15 17.08 2.21 -5.99
N SER A 16 18.41 2.29 -5.98
CA SER A 16 19.27 1.11 -6.18
C SER A 16 19.17 0.12 -5.02
N ASP A 17 19.14 0.60 -3.78
CA ASP A 17 18.97 -0.26 -2.59
C ASP A 17 17.59 -0.91 -2.57
N LEU A 18 16.52 -0.16 -2.86
CA LEU A 18 15.16 -0.67 -2.96
C LEU A 18 15.07 -1.76 -4.03
N LEU A 19 15.70 -1.55 -5.19
CA LEU A 19 15.73 -2.55 -6.26
C LEU A 19 16.43 -3.84 -5.83
N ALA A 20 17.51 -3.75 -5.04
CA ALA A 20 18.22 -4.93 -4.53
C ALA A 20 17.37 -5.77 -3.57
N ARG A 21 16.37 -5.17 -2.91
CA ARG A 21 15.44 -5.85 -1.99
C ARG A 21 14.27 -6.50 -2.71
N MET A 22 13.93 -6.01 -3.90
CA MET A 22 12.87 -6.59 -4.74
C MET A 22 13.16 -8.04 -5.11
N ARG A 23 12.08 -8.79 -5.26
CA ARG A 23 12.10 -10.22 -5.55
C ARG A 23 11.82 -10.49 -7.01
N THR A 24 12.23 -11.66 -7.48
CA THR A 24 11.56 -12.28 -8.65
C THR A 24 10.24 -12.90 -8.22
N GLU A 25 9.41 -13.27 -9.19
CA GLU A 25 8.15 -13.96 -8.92
C GLU A 25 8.38 -15.27 -8.16
N ASP A 26 9.41 -16.04 -8.55
CA ASP A 26 9.74 -17.32 -7.91
C ASP A 26 10.21 -17.12 -6.46
N GLU A 27 11.06 -16.11 -6.22
CA GLU A 27 11.49 -15.75 -4.86
C GLU A 27 10.28 -15.38 -3.98
N ALA A 28 9.36 -14.56 -4.49
CA ALA A 28 8.16 -14.18 -3.75
C ALA A 28 7.24 -15.38 -3.47
N LYS A 29 7.10 -16.32 -4.41
CA LYS A 29 6.33 -17.56 -4.22
C LYS A 29 6.96 -18.47 -3.17
N MET A 30 8.29 -18.60 -3.19
CA MET A 30 9.03 -19.37 -2.19
C MET A 30 8.86 -18.76 -0.79
N ASP A 31 8.96 -17.45 -0.67
CA ASP A 31 8.75 -16.76 0.61
C ASP A 31 7.33 -16.98 1.14
N LEU A 32 6.30 -16.82 0.31
CA LEU A 32 4.90 -17.04 0.69
C LEU A 32 4.66 -18.48 1.15
N SER A 33 5.13 -19.46 0.35
CA SER A 33 4.96 -20.88 0.65
C SER A 33 5.68 -21.26 1.95
N ARG A 34 6.91 -20.77 2.16
CA ARG A 34 7.71 -21.06 3.34
C ARG A 34 7.08 -20.51 4.63
N LEU A 35 6.51 -19.30 4.58
CA LEU A 35 5.99 -18.62 5.77
C LEU A 35 4.57 -19.05 6.13
N PHE A 36 3.72 -19.32 5.12
CA PHE A 36 2.29 -19.52 5.34
C PHE A 36 1.79 -20.90 4.90
N GLY A 37 2.61 -21.69 4.19
CA GLY A 37 2.16 -22.96 3.61
C GLY A 37 1.09 -22.80 2.52
N VAL A 38 0.99 -21.61 1.92
CA VAL A 38 -0.04 -21.25 0.92
C VAL A 38 0.59 -21.11 -0.47
N GLU A 39 -0.09 -21.60 -1.50
CA GLU A 39 0.25 -21.30 -2.90
C GLU A 39 -0.52 -20.07 -3.39
N ALA A 40 0.16 -19.15 -4.09
CA ALA A 40 -0.44 -17.91 -4.58
C ALA A 40 -1.46 -18.16 -5.71
N LEU A 41 -2.59 -17.43 -5.69
CA LEU A 41 -3.55 -17.41 -6.78
C LEU A 41 -2.98 -16.67 -8.02
N THR A 42 -3.36 -17.09 -9.22
CA THR A 42 -3.07 -16.40 -10.49
C THR A 42 -4.29 -15.60 -10.97
N TYR A 43 -4.08 -14.51 -11.73
CA TYR A 43 -5.21 -13.74 -12.31
C TYR A 43 -6.00 -14.61 -13.30
N GLY A 44 -7.27 -14.90 -12.97
CA GLY A 44 -8.20 -15.63 -13.84
C GLY A 44 -8.82 -14.76 -14.93
N THR A 45 -8.21 -14.74 -16.11
CA THR A 45 -8.94 -14.48 -17.37
C THR A 45 -8.35 -15.35 -18.46
N LYS A 46 -9.16 -16.26 -19.02
CA LYS A 46 -8.79 -17.18 -20.10
C LYS A 46 -8.53 -16.41 -21.40
N MET A 47 -7.39 -15.72 -21.50
CA MET A 47 -6.86 -15.27 -22.77
C MET A 47 -5.56 -16.02 -23.03
N THR A 48 -5.62 -16.95 -23.98
CA THR A 48 -4.47 -17.74 -24.45
C THR A 48 -3.39 -16.82 -25.02
N GLY A 49 -2.19 -16.85 -24.44
CA GLY A 49 -1.00 -16.17 -25.01
C GLY A 49 -0.41 -15.02 -24.18
N HIS A 50 -1.03 -14.61 -23.07
CA HIS A 50 -0.49 -13.58 -22.17
C HIS A 50 -0.11 -14.16 -20.81
N HIS A 51 1.09 -13.80 -20.31
CA HIS A 51 1.53 -14.17 -18.97
C HIS A 51 0.57 -13.61 -17.91
N GLN A 52 -0.06 -14.50 -17.16
CA GLN A 52 -0.89 -14.14 -16.01
C GLN A 52 0.02 -13.94 -14.81
N SER A 53 0.10 -12.70 -14.32
CA SER A 53 0.82 -12.38 -13.10
C SER A 53 0.27 -13.18 -11.92
N ALA A 54 1.12 -13.70 -11.04
CA ALA A 54 0.68 -14.16 -9.73
C ALA A 54 0.17 -12.97 -8.89
N LYS A 55 -0.63 -13.27 -7.86
CA LYS A 55 -1.05 -12.35 -6.77
C LYS A 55 -0.26 -12.62 -5.49
N VAL A 56 1.05 -12.79 -5.62
CA VAL A 56 1.89 -13.31 -4.53
C VAL A 56 2.20 -12.22 -3.50
N LEU A 57 2.39 -10.97 -3.94
CA LEU A 57 2.59 -9.86 -3.00
C LEU A 57 1.28 -9.55 -2.27
N VAL A 58 0.16 -9.48 -3.00
CA VAL A 58 -1.17 -9.32 -2.38
C VAL A 58 -1.42 -10.41 -1.34
N ALA A 59 -1.23 -11.69 -1.67
CA ALA A 59 -1.43 -12.79 -0.72
C ALA A 59 -0.51 -12.69 0.50
N THR A 60 0.74 -12.23 0.32
CA THR A 60 1.69 -12.03 1.42
C THR A 60 1.19 -10.93 2.38
N VAL A 61 0.78 -9.78 1.83
CA VAL A 61 0.25 -8.65 2.60
C VAL A 61 -1.03 -9.06 3.34
N GLU A 62 -1.96 -9.73 2.66
CA GLU A 62 -3.21 -10.22 3.26
C GLU A 62 -2.94 -11.19 4.42
N ALA A 63 -2.02 -12.15 4.24
CA ALA A 63 -1.67 -13.12 5.27
C ALA A 63 -1.04 -12.46 6.50
N MET A 64 -0.08 -11.55 6.30
CA MET A 64 0.58 -10.82 7.38
C MET A 64 -0.39 -9.92 8.14
N THR A 65 -1.22 -9.15 7.41
CA THR A 65 -2.22 -8.29 8.02
C THR A 65 -3.21 -9.09 8.88
N ASN A 66 -3.71 -10.22 8.38
CA ASN A 66 -4.61 -11.08 9.13
C ASN A 66 -3.94 -11.69 10.37
N GLN A 67 -2.71 -12.17 10.24
CA GLN A 67 -1.95 -12.75 11.35
C GLN A 67 -1.74 -11.72 12.47
N VAL A 68 -1.25 -10.52 12.12
CA VAL A 68 -1.00 -9.45 13.10
C VAL A 68 -2.31 -9.00 13.73
N CYS A 69 -3.33 -8.64 12.95
CA CYS A 69 -4.62 -8.22 13.50
C CYS A 69 -5.25 -9.28 14.40
N GLY A 70 -5.13 -10.57 14.05
CA GLY A 70 -5.60 -11.69 14.85
C GLY A 70 -4.93 -11.78 16.22
N GLN A 71 -3.63 -11.50 16.31
CA GLN A 71 -2.91 -11.44 17.60
C GLN A 71 -3.44 -10.33 18.53
N TYR A 72 -3.99 -9.25 17.95
CA TYR A 72 -4.64 -8.17 18.68
C TYR A 72 -6.16 -8.38 18.85
N GLY A 73 -6.70 -9.54 18.47
CA GLY A 73 -8.13 -9.85 18.57
C GLY A 73 -9.01 -9.02 17.63
N ARG A 74 -8.48 -8.58 16.49
CA ARG A 74 -9.17 -7.73 15.51
C ARG A 74 -9.48 -8.49 14.24
N THR A 75 -10.64 -8.21 13.67
CA THR A 75 -10.98 -8.57 12.29
C THR A 75 -10.70 -7.40 11.37
N VAL A 76 -10.18 -7.69 10.19
CA VAL A 76 -9.81 -6.68 9.19
C VAL A 76 -10.24 -7.16 7.81
N ASN A 77 -10.86 -6.27 7.03
CA ASN A 77 -11.13 -6.56 5.64
C ASN A 77 -9.91 -6.14 4.81
N VAL A 78 -9.02 -7.09 4.56
CA VAL A 78 -7.78 -6.89 3.81
C VAL A 78 -7.98 -6.66 2.31
N ASN A 79 -9.20 -6.86 1.80
CA ASN A 79 -9.52 -6.73 0.39
C ASN A 79 -10.92 -6.14 0.17
N PRO A 80 -11.11 -4.85 0.49
CA PRO A 80 -12.44 -4.29 0.62
C PRO A 80 -13.10 -3.94 -0.72
N GLN A 81 -12.36 -3.99 -1.85
CA GLN A 81 -12.87 -3.84 -3.23
C GLN A 81 -13.74 -2.61 -3.51
N GLN A 82 -13.62 -1.56 -2.69
CA GLN A 82 -14.41 -0.33 -2.78
C GLN A 82 -13.51 0.90 -2.57
N ARG A 83 -14.10 2.09 -2.74
CA ARG A 83 -13.43 3.36 -2.44
C ARG A 83 -13.45 3.60 -0.93
N ALA A 84 -12.36 4.15 -0.42
CA ALA A 84 -12.31 4.63 0.95
C ALA A 84 -12.99 6.00 1.06
N THR A 85 -13.43 6.31 2.26
CA THR A 85 -14.15 7.53 2.57
C THR A 85 -13.60 8.10 3.88
N VAL A 86 -13.26 9.38 3.88
CA VAL A 86 -12.88 10.13 5.07
C VAL A 86 -13.90 11.24 5.28
N ILE A 87 -14.45 11.31 6.49
CA ILE A 87 -15.44 12.28 6.94
C ILE A 87 -14.81 13.09 8.05
N ALA A 88 -14.74 14.40 7.85
CA ALA A 88 -14.30 15.38 8.82
C ALA A 88 -15.29 16.55 8.80
N ASP A 89 -15.83 16.90 9.96
CA ASP A 89 -16.91 17.88 10.10
C ASP A 89 -18.12 17.54 9.20
N ASP A 90 -18.50 18.45 8.30
CA ASP A 90 -19.54 18.31 7.28
C ASP A 90 -18.97 18.02 5.87
N HIS A 91 -17.70 17.63 5.78
CA HIS A 91 -17.00 17.38 4.53
C HIS A 91 -16.61 15.92 4.33
N LEU A 92 -16.51 15.54 3.07
CA LEU A 92 -16.25 14.18 2.61
C LEU A 92 -15.09 14.17 1.62
N TRP A 93 -14.13 13.29 1.84
CA TRP A 93 -13.23 12.82 0.80
C TRP A 93 -13.58 11.37 0.45
N VAL A 94 -13.54 11.05 -0.85
CA VAL A 94 -13.73 9.70 -1.37
C VAL A 94 -12.54 9.37 -2.25
N SER A 95 -11.90 8.23 -2.01
CA SER A 95 -10.68 7.87 -2.74
C SER A 95 -10.92 7.86 -4.25
N PRO A 96 -9.98 8.38 -5.06
CA PRO A 96 -10.13 8.55 -6.50
C PRO A 96 -10.13 7.21 -7.26
N ARG A 97 -9.78 6.12 -6.56
CA ARG A 97 -9.79 4.75 -7.04
C ARG A 97 -10.16 3.76 -5.93
N ARG A 98 -10.36 2.50 -6.31
CA ARG A 98 -10.34 1.38 -5.35
C ARG A 98 -8.91 1.18 -4.87
N LEU A 99 -8.77 0.94 -3.57
CA LEU A 99 -7.49 0.70 -2.91
C LEU A 99 -7.37 -0.77 -2.55
N ASP A 100 -6.13 -1.24 -2.39
CA ASP A 100 -5.86 -2.66 -2.15
C ASP A 100 -6.21 -3.05 -0.71
N GLY A 101 -6.09 -2.12 0.24
CA GLY A 101 -6.70 -2.31 1.55
C GLY A 101 -6.72 -1.06 2.43
N ALA A 102 -7.34 -1.22 3.60
CA ALA A 102 -7.56 -0.17 4.58
C ALA A 102 -7.64 -0.74 5.99
N PHE A 103 -7.22 0.04 6.98
CA PHE A 103 -7.32 -0.32 8.39
C PHE A 103 -7.98 0.80 9.20
N PRO A 104 -8.94 0.50 10.10
CA PRO A 104 -9.59 -0.82 10.30
C PRO A 104 -10.61 -1.16 9.20
N GLY A 105 -10.94 -0.22 8.32
CA GLY A 105 -11.88 -0.38 7.23
C GLY A 105 -11.95 0.89 6.37
N LEU A 106 -12.88 0.92 5.41
CA LEU A 106 -12.93 1.98 4.41
C LEU A 106 -13.59 3.30 4.87
N ALA A 107 -14.34 3.30 5.97
CA ALA A 107 -14.96 4.49 6.51
C ALA A 107 -14.11 5.07 7.64
N ASN A 108 -13.58 6.28 7.46
CA ASN A 108 -12.60 6.92 8.33
C ASN A 108 -11.43 5.99 8.67
N PRO A 109 -10.71 5.47 7.65
CA PRO A 109 -9.51 4.67 7.85
C PRO A 109 -8.47 5.44 8.65
N LYS A 110 -7.67 4.71 9.43
CA LYS A 110 -6.38 5.20 9.94
C LYS A 110 -5.27 5.04 8.91
N ALA A 111 -5.33 3.97 8.12
CA ALA A 111 -4.35 3.68 7.10
C ALA A 111 -5.01 3.13 5.84
N LEU A 112 -4.39 3.43 4.70
CA LEU A 112 -4.72 2.95 3.37
C LEU A 112 -3.45 2.42 2.71
N TRP A 113 -3.57 1.38 1.90
CA TRP A 113 -2.42 0.90 1.14
C TRP A 113 -2.74 0.52 -0.30
N GLU A 114 -1.72 0.69 -1.14
CA GLU A 114 -1.71 0.28 -2.53
C GLU A 114 -0.56 -0.69 -2.79
N ILE A 115 -0.87 -1.79 -3.49
CA ILE A 115 0.06 -2.87 -3.81
C ILE A 115 0.35 -2.83 -5.30
N LYS A 116 1.61 -2.65 -5.67
CA LYS A 116 2.07 -2.65 -7.06
C LYS A 116 3.05 -3.80 -7.28
N GLU A 117 2.50 -4.93 -7.74
CA GLU A 117 3.28 -6.12 -8.09
C GLU A 117 3.40 -6.32 -9.61
N TYR A 118 4.62 -6.59 -10.08
CA TYR A 118 4.98 -6.65 -11.50
C TYR A 118 5.95 -7.79 -11.81
N TRP A 119 5.42 -8.97 -12.12
CA TRP A 119 6.20 -10.21 -12.30
C TRP A 119 6.61 -10.53 -13.74
N GLY A 120 6.29 -9.64 -14.69
CA GLY A 120 6.62 -9.86 -16.08
C GLY A 120 8.13 -9.81 -16.34
N LYS A 121 8.56 -10.43 -17.45
CA LYS A 121 9.95 -10.36 -17.94
C LYS A 121 10.17 -9.27 -19.00
N THR A 122 9.12 -8.52 -19.34
CA THR A 122 9.20 -7.39 -20.26
C THR A 122 9.61 -6.12 -19.52
N SER A 123 10.17 -5.15 -20.25
CA SER A 123 10.74 -3.91 -19.71
C SER A 123 9.76 -2.98 -18.97
N GLY A 124 8.51 -3.38 -18.76
CA GLY A 124 7.49 -2.53 -18.14
C GLY A 124 6.99 -1.45 -19.10
N GLY A 125 5.67 -1.39 -19.30
CA GLY A 125 5.03 -0.35 -20.10
C GLY A 125 4.59 0.84 -19.25
N SER A 126 3.72 1.69 -19.81
CA SER A 126 3.11 2.83 -19.11
C SER A 126 2.46 2.43 -17.78
N LYS A 127 1.97 1.18 -17.67
CA LYS A 127 1.36 0.62 -16.45
C LYS A 127 2.15 0.87 -15.16
N MET A 128 3.48 0.91 -15.22
CA MET A 128 4.31 1.15 -14.04
C MET A 128 4.39 2.64 -13.67
N SER A 129 4.47 3.53 -14.67
CA SER A 129 4.29 4.96 -14.43
C SER A 129 2.89 5.28 -13.94
N ASP A 130 1.87 4.63 -14.52
CA ASP A 130 0.47 4.77 -14.10
C ASP A 130 0.31 4.41 -12.62
N ALA A 131 0.94 3.33 -12.14
CA ALA A 131 0.92 2.99 -10.73
C ALA A 131 1.50 4.08 -9.82
N ILE A 132 2.59 4.73 -10.23
CA ILE A 132 3.15 5.85 -9.47
C ILE A 132 2.21 7.04 -9.50
N TYR A 133 1.64 7.38 -10.66
CA TYR A 133 0.70 8.50 -10.78
C TYR A 133 -0.59 8.27 -10.02
N GLU A 134 -1.07 7.04 -9.95
CA GLU A 134 -2.24 6.71 -9.15
C GLU A 134 -1.96 6.90 -7.65
N CYS A 135 -0.79 6.45 -7.15
CA CYS A 135 -0.37 6.72 -5.77
C CYS A 135 -0.19 8.22 -5.52
N GLN A 136 0.39 8.93 -6.48
CA GLN A 136 0.54 10.38 -6.39
C GLN A 136 -0.82 11.09 -6.28
N LEU A 137 -1.82 10.67 -7.07
CA LEU A 137 -3.16 11.25 -7.05
C LEU A 137 -3.83 11.04 -5.68
N VAL A 138 -3.81 9.81 -5.15
CA VAL A 138 -4.36 9.51 -3.83
C VAL A 138 -3.65 10.33 -2.74
N GLY A 139 -2.32 10.39 -2.78
CA GLY A 139 -1.53 11.16 -1.83
C GLY A 139 -1.84 12.65 -1.85
N ILE A 140 -1.90 13.27 -3.03
CA ILE A 140 -2.23 14.70 -3.17
C ILE A 140 -3.61 15.01 -2.59
N GLU A 141 -4.62 14.21 -2.91
CA GLU A 141 -5.97 14.46 -2.40
C GLU A 141 -6.07 14.24 -0.88
N LEU A 142 -5.41 13.20 -0.35
CA LEU A 142 -5.35 12.97 1.10
C LEU A 142 -4.68 14.13 1.83
N ARG A 143 -3.50 14.58 1.36
CA ARG A 143 -2.79 15.70 1.99
C ARG A 143 -3.57 17.00 1.89
N ALA A 144 -4.21 17.27 0.76
CA ALA A 144 -5.08 18.45 0.62
C ALA A 144 -6.28 18.40 1.58
N PHE A 145 -6.85 17.21 1.83
CA PHE A 145 -7.91 17.03 2.81
C PHE A 145 -7.40 17.17 4.25
N GLU A 146 -6.25 16.59 4.56
CA GLU A 146 -5.57 16.72 5.86
C GLU A 146 -5.25 18.18 6.18
N ASP A 147 -4.61 18.92 5.27
CA ASP A 147 -4.26 20.33 5.44
C ASP A 147 -5.49 21.20 5.76
N LYS A 148 -6.65 20.82 5.20
CA LYS A 148 -7.88 21.59 5.36
C LYS A 148 -8.71 21.21 6.59
N TYR A 149 -8.74 19.93 6.96
CA TYR A 149 -9.64 19.42 8.00
C TYR A 149 -8.93 18.71 9.18
N GLY A 150 -7.61 18.65 9.18
CA GLY A 150 -6.80 18.10 10.27
C GLY A 150 -6.94 16.59 10.47
N VAL A 151 -7.47 15.85 9.49
CA VAL A 151 -7.59 14.39 9.55
C VAL A 151 -6.50 13.73 8.73
N HIS A 152 -5.52 13.19 9.43
CA HIS A 152 -4.45 12.39 8.84
C HIS A 152 -4.91 10.95 8.62
N VAL A 153 -4.62 10.41 7.44
CA VAL A 153 -4.75 8.98 7.12
C VAL A 153 -3.42 8.52 6.55
N GLU A 154 -2.82 7.52 7.17
CA GLU A 154 -1.55 6.96 6.72
C GLU A 154 -1.74 6.34 5.32
N HIS A 155 -0.86 6.68 4.39
CA HIS A 155 -0.90 6.23 3.01
C HIS A 155 0.36 5.42 2.69
N HIS A 156 0.22 4.11 2.62
CA HIS A 156 1.33 3.19 2.39
C HIS A 156 1.35 2.67 0.95
N VAL A 157 2.55 2.55 0.38
CA VAL A 157 2.73 1.94 -0.94
C VAL A 157 3.65 0.74 -0.81
N ILE A 158 3.25 -0.39 -1.40
CA ILE A 158 3.98 -1.65 -1.35
C ILE A 158 4.38 -2.03 -2.78
N LEU A 159 5.67 -2.15 -3.07
CA LEU A 159 6.19 -2.42 -4.41
C LEU A 159 6.97 -3.74 -4.46
N ASP A 160 6.80 -4.50 -5.53
CA ASP A 160 7.68 -5.63 -5.84
C ASP A 160 7.69 -5.97 -7.34
N GLY A 161 8.62 -6.81 -7.77
CA GLY A 161 8.81 -7.19 -9.18
C GLY A 161 10.13 -6.71 -9.76
N ARG A 162 11.25 -7.28 -9.26
CA ARG A 162 12.62 -6.86 -9.56
C ARG A 162 12.88 -6.65 -11.05
N ASP A 163 12.49 -7.60 -11.89
CA ASP A 163 12.81 -7.59 -13.31
C ASP A 163 12.18 -6.38 -14.02
N GLN A 164 10.92 -6.06 -13.74
CA GLN A 164 10.25 -4.92 -14.38
C GLN A 164 10.73 -3.58 -13.80
N TRP A 165 10.94 -3.50 -12.49
CA TRP A 165 11.43 -2.26 -11.85
C TRP A 165 12.88 -1.94 -12.22
N THR A 166 13.70 -2.96 -12.53
CA THR A 166 15.06 -2.77 -13.07
C THR A 166 15.04 -1.98 -14.37
N ALA A 167 14.04 -2.22 -15.23
CA ALA A 167 13.86 -1.50 -16.47
C ALA A 167 13.18 -0.13 -16.31
N ARG A 168 12.63 0.16 -15.12
CA ARG A 168 11.81 1.35 -14.81
C ARG A 168 12.35 2.12 -13.60
N GLN A 169 13.67 2.22 -13.46
CA GLN A 169 14.32 2.92 -12.33
C GLN A 169 13.90 4.38 -12.19
N SER A 170 13.55 5.06 -13.27
CA SER A 170 12.99 6.42 -13.20
C SER A 170 11.68 6.47 -12.42
N ASP A 171 10.79 5.50 -12.64
CA ASP A 171 9.52 5.40 -11.91
C ASP A 171 9.77 4.99 -10.46
N LEU A 172 10.73 4.09 -10.20
CA LEU A 172 11.11 3.72 -8.82
C LEU A 172 11.63 4.93 -8.04
N ARG A 173 12.46 5.78 -8.65
CA ARG A 173 12.90 7.05 -8.05
C ARG A 173 11.73 7.98 -7.76
N ARG A 174 10.67 7.96 -8.59
CA ARG A 174 9.46 8.73 -8.32
C ARG A 174 8.70 8.20 -7.10
N ALA A 175 8.71 6.90 -6.82
CA ALA A 175 8.18 6.38 -5.55
C ALA A 175 8.93 6.97 -4.34
N VAL A 176 10.26 7.10 -4.43
CA VAL A 176 11.06 7.79 -3.41
C VAL A 176 10.68 9.28 -3.32
N ASP A 177 10.44 9.94 -4.45
CA ASP A 177 9.94 11.33 -4.47
C ASP A 177 8.58 11.45 -3.75
N LEU A 178 7.66 10.49 -3.89
CA LEU A 178 6.36 10.51 -3.19
C LEU A 178 6.55 10.43 -1.67
N LEU A 179 7.48 9.59 -1.20
CA LEU A 179 7.80 9.44 0.22
C LEU A 179 8.40 10.72 0.79
N TYR A 180 9.44 11.26 0.15
CA TYR A 180 10.14 12.44 0.63
C TYR A 180 9.32 13.74 0.53
N CYS A 181 8.32 13.79 -0.36
CA CYS A 181 7.36 14.88 -0.41
C CYS A 181 6.21 14.74 0.60
N GLY A 182 6.13 13.63 1.36
CA GLY A 182 5.04 13.37 2.31
C GLY A 182 3.70 13.03 1.66
N LEU A 183 3.68 12.59 0.40
CA LEU A 183 2.45 12.13 -0.27
C LEU A 183 2.08 10.69 0.11
N ILE A 184 3.09 9.91 0.51
CA ILE A 184 2.96 8.58 1.11
C ILE A 184 3.75 8.61 2.42
N ASP A 185 3.27 7.88 3.42
CA ASP A 185 3.86 7.83 4.76
C ASP A 185 4.87 6.66 4.88
N GLU A 186 4.65 5.56 4.16
CA GLU A 186 5.57 4.42 4.12
C GLU A 186 5.70 3.86 2.70
N LEU A 187 6.92 3.45 2.34
CA LEU A 187 7.23 2.75 1.10
C LEU A 187 7.88 1.40 1.43
N VAL A 188 7.11 0.31 1.30
CA VAL A 188 7.56 -1.05 1.62
C VAL A 188 7.94 -1.77 0.34
N VAL A 189 9.17 -2.26 0.23
CA VAL A 189 9.69 -2.80 -1.04
C VAL A 189 10.24 -4.21 -0.92
N GLY A 190 9.80 -5.09 -1.81
CA GLY A 190 10.39 -6.42 -1.94
C GLY A 190 10.29 -7.26 -0.67
N ARG A 191 11.43 -7.77 -0.20
CA ARG A 191 11.53 -8.54 1.04
C ARG A 191 11.21 -7.74 2.31
N ASP A 192 11.24 -6.41 2.26
CA ASP A 192 10.90 -5.59 3.43
C ASP A 192 9.46 -5.80 3.86
N VAL A 193 8.56 -6.23 2.94
CA VAL A 193 7.19 -6.64 3.28
C VAL A 193 7.15 -7.70 4.38
N LEU A 194 8.20 -8.52 4.53
CA LEU A 194 8.24 -9.59 5.52
C LEU A 194 8.59 -9.10 6.93
N THR A 195 9.04 -7.85 7.07
CA THR A 195 9.54 -7.29 8.34
C THR A 195 8.88 -5.96 8.67
N ASP A 196 8.85 -5.02 7.71
CA ASP A 196 8.27 -3.70 7.90
C ASP A 196 6.75 -3.72 7.94
N TRP A 197 6.10 -4.53 7.08
CA TRP A 197 4.65 -4.56 7.05
C TRP A 197 4.02 -5.10 8.35
N PRO A 198 4.50 -6.20 8.95
CA PRO A 198 4.06 -6.62 10.28
C PRO A 198 4.26 -5.52 11.34
N ARG A 199 5.41 -4.85 11.36
CA ARG A 199 5.70 -3.74 12.29
C ARG A 199 4.72 -2.58 12.14
N ILE A 200 4.41 -2.18 10.91
CA ILE A 200 3.42 -1.14 10.60
C ILE A 200 2.04 -1.57 11.13
N MET A 201 1.62 -2.80 10.83
CA MET A 201 0.32 -3.31 11.28
C MET A 201 0.22 -3.45 12.81
N GLU A 202 1.31 -3.82 13.50
CA GLU A 202 1.38 -3.87 14.96
C GLU A 202 1.15 -2.47 15.55
N SER A 203 1.83 -1.46 15.00
CA SER A 203 1.64 -0.05 15.41
C SER A 203 0.18 0.39 15.23
N LEU A 204 -0.40 0.14 14.05
CA LEU A 204 -1.80 0.48 13.76
C LEU A 204 -2.78 -0.23 14.72
N CYS A 205 -2.55 -1.52 14.99
CA CYS A 205 -3.36 -2.31 15.90
C CYS A 205 -3.25 -1.85 17.36
N ALA A 206 -2.05 -1.46 17.81
CA ALA A 206 -1.82 -0.98 19.16
C ALA A 206 -2.48 0.39 19.39
N GLN A 207 -2.41 1.29 18.40
CA GLN A 207 -2.99 2.63 18.50
C GLN A 207 -4.52 2.65 18.36
N HIS A 208 -5.13 1.60 17.81
CA HIS A 208 -6.57 1.58 17.55
C HIS A 208 -7.36 1.14 18.79
N VAL A 209 -7.83 2.07 19.62
CA VAL A 209 -8.87 1.73 20.60
C VAL A 209 -10.16 1.42 19.84
N PRO A 210 -10.72 0.20 19.91
CA PRO A 210 -12.04 -0.05 19.35
C PRO A 210 -12.99 0.94 20.00
N ARG A 211 -13.71 1.75 19.22
CA ARG A 211 -14.83 2.50 19.79
C ARG A 211 -15.79 1.46 20.35
N SER A 212 -15.98 1.46 21.67
CA SER A 212 -17.09 0.70 22.25
C SER A 212 -18.34 1.16 21.51
N ALA A 213 -19.15 0.21 21.06
CA ALA A 213 -20.44 0.51 20.44
C ALA A 213 -21.39 1.06 21.53
N HIS A 214 -21.14 2.28 21.99
CA HIS A 214 -21.96 3.00 22.97
C HIS A 214 -21.99 4.48 22.58
N HIS A 215 -22.96 4.83 21.74
CA HIS A 215 -23.74 6.00 22.08
C HIS A 215 -25.23 5.69 21.96
N PRO A 216 -26.01 5.85 23.04
CA PRO A 216 -27.44 5.80 22.97
C PRO A 216 -27.90 7.02 22.16
N HIS A 217 -28.82 6.82 21.21
CA HIS A 217 -29.68 7.89 20.77
C HIS A 217 -30.58 8.31 21.94
N ALA A 218 -30.02 9.08 22.87
CA ALA A 218 -30.78 9.89 23.80
C ALA A 218 -31.30 11.09 23.01
N GLY A 219 -32.62 11.16 22.89
CA GLY A 219 -33.30 12.07 22.00
C GLY A 219 -33.43 13.53 22.48
N ARG A 220 -34.48 14.14 21.92
CA ARG A 220 -34.95 15.54 21.97
C ARG A 220 -34.31 16.41 20.87
N ARG A 221 -35.08 17.20 20.13
CA ARG A 221 -36.28 17.99 20.49
C ARG A 221 -37.27 17.99 19.31
N GLN A 222 -38.56 17.76 19.59
CA GLN A 222 -39.67 18.74 19.62
C GLN A 222 -39.91 19.42 18.29
#